data_AF-A0A3P7IYN9-F1
#
_entry.id   AF-A0A3P7IYN9-F1
#
_cell.length_a   1.000
_cell.length_b   1.000
_cell.length_c   1.000
_cell.angle_alpha   90.00
_cell.angle_beta   90.00
_cell.angle_gamma   90.00
#
_symmetry.space_group_name_H-M   'P 1'
#
loop_
_entity.id
_entity.type
_entity.pdbx_description
1 polymer ?
#
loop_
_entity_poly.entity_id
_entity_poly.type
_entity_poly.pdbx_seq_one_letter_code
_entity_poly.pdbx_strand_id
1 'polypeptide(L)'
;MGSKKKAKKNADFKKVKLKVGKKLKKTTTTDTTIQTKKIVLISQLEEKSESSDKPLSYRGLSLEELCRQLGHFNKSVRRDALLGTKQLLTSRPDLIETHLRTLIPSIARLIADCGHDPALNGQLRALLRVICSVSSHAMAAHFTLFVAHLLHALTHSEAG
;
A
#
# COMPACT_ATOMS: atom_id res chain seq x y z
N MET A 1 14.62 76.47 -1.33
CA MET A 1 13.46 75.79 -0.69
C MET A 1 13.28 74.40 -1.28
N GLY A 2 13.69 73.30 -0.62
CA GLY A 2 13.44 71.95 -1.19
C GLY A 2 14.19 70.75 -0.60
N SER A 3 15.27 70.94 0.15
CA SER A 3 16.14 69.83 0.59
C SER A 3 15.70 69.11 1.88
N LYS A 4 14.99 69.80 2.80
CA LYS A 4 14.60 69.23 4.10
C LYS A 4 13.56 68.09 4.02
N LYS A 5 12.74 68.04 2.97
CA LYS A 5 11.68 67.01 2.81
C LYS A 5 12.22 65.67 2.29
N LYS A 6 13.30 65.69 1.48
CA LYS A 6 13.97 64.47 0.98
C LYS A 6 14.83 63.80 2.06
N ALA A 7 15.53 64.58 2.90
CA ALA A 7 16.33 64.05 4.01
C ALA A 7 15.51 63.24 5.03
N LYS A 8 14.29 63.66 5.36
CA LYS A 8 13.38 62.89 6.25
C LYS A 8 12.88 61.57 5.65
N LYS A 9 12.87 61.41 4.32
CA LYS A 9 12.50 60.14 3.66
C LYS A 9 13.65 59.13 3.64
N ASN A 10 14.90 59.57 3.79
CA ASN A 10 16.11 58.74 3.84
C ASN A 10 16.72 58.62 5.25
N ALA A 11 15.91 58.80 6.30
CA ALA A 11 16.37 58.53 7.66
C ALA A 11 16.49 57.02 7.89
N ASP A 12 17.61 56.58 8.47
CA ASP A 12 17.88 55.17 8.82
C ASP A 12 16.87 54.60 9.81
N PHE A 13 16.37 55.44 10.72
CA PHE A 13 15.38 55.04 11.72
C PHE A 13 14.03 55.69 11.43
N LYS A 14 13.11 54.91 10.84
CA LYS A 14 11.73 55.34 10.58
C LYS A 14 10.80 54.78 11.65
N LYS A 15 10.40 55.62 12.59
CA LYS A 15 9.38 55.26 13.59
C LYS A 15 8.02 55.10 12.90
N VAL A 16 7.46 53.90 12.97
CA VAL A 16 6.13 53.60 12.40
C VAL A 16 5.08 54.39 13.17
N LYS A 17 4.19 55.09 12.46
CA LYS A 17 3.11 55.87 13.06
C LYS A 17 2.13 54.94 13.79
N LEU A 18 1.70 55.36 14.97
CA LEU A 18 0.68 54.66 15.74
C LEU A 18 -0.66 54.79 14.99
N LYS A 19 -1.25 53.64 14.65
CA LYS A 19 -2.57 53.57 14.00
C LYS A 19 -3.55 52.99 15.02
N VAL A 20 -4.66 53.69 15.26
CA VAL A 20 -5.71 53.23 16.17
C VAL A 20 -6.22 51.85 15.74
N GLY A 21 -6.42 50.96 16.71
CA GLY A 21 -6.88 49.58 16.50
C GLY A 21 -5.86 48.56 16.00
N LYS A 22 -4.60 48.93 15.71
CA LYS A 22 -3.56 48.00 15.25
C LYS A 22 -2.41 47.89 16.26
N LYS A 23 -2.07 46.65 16.65
CA LYS A 23 -0.91 46.38 17.52
C LYS A 23 0.39 46.70 16.76
N LEU A 24 1.23 47.53 17.37
CA LEU A 24 2.51 47.93 16.80
C LEU A 24 3.53 46.80 16.99
N LYS A 25 4.16 46.36 15.89
CA LYS A 25 5.26 45.38 15.98
C LYS A 25 6.48 46.06 16.61
N LYS A 26 7.03 45.46 17.66
CA LYS A 26 8.28 45.90 18.29
C LYS A 26 9.45 45.59 17.34
N THR A 27 10.26 46.59 17.02
CA THR A 27 11.35 46.48 16.03
C THR A 27 12.64 45.88 16.60
N THR A 28 12.76 45.77 17.92
CA THR A 28 13.97 45.29 18.63
C THR A 28 13.76 43.90 19.24
N THR A 29 12.64 43.24 18.93
CA THR A 29 12.31 41.93 19.50
C THR A 29 12.67 40.85 18.50
N THR A 30 13.57 39.97 18.89
CA THR A 30 13.90 38.76 18.12
C THR A 30 12.70 37.80 18.18
N ASP A 31 12.20 37.41 17.02
CA ASP A 31 11.14 36.42 16.92
C ASP A 31 11.75 35.01 17.05
N THR A 32 11.35 34.28 18.09
CA THR A 32 11.84 32.92 18.37
C THR A 32 10.87 31.84 17.86
N THR A 33 9.93 32.19 17.00
CA THR A 33 9.00 31.23 16.41
C THR A 33 9.69 30.38 15.34
N ILE A 34 10.25 29.24 15.77
CA ILE A 34 10.87 28.25 14.89
C ILE A 34 9.84 27.15 14.61
N GLN A 35 9.50 26.93 13.35
CA GLN A 35 8.68 25.80 12.92
C GLN A 35 9.54 24.78 12.17
N THR A 36 9.54 23.53 12.64
CA THR A 36 10.25 22.41 12.00
C THR A 36 9.26 21.34 11.56
N LYS A 37 9.56 20.67 10.44
CA LYS A 37 8.80 19.53 9.93
C LYS A 37 9.66 18.29 9.97
N LYS A 38 9.11 17.17 10.44
CA LYS A 38 9.78 15.87 10.44
C LYS A 38 9.71 15.26 9.05
N ILE A 39 10.85 14.76 8.56
CA ILE A 39 10.90 13.90 7.38
C ILE A 39 10.56 12.48 7.83
N VAL A 40 9.53 11.89 7.23
CA VAL A 40 9.19 10.47 7.44
C VAL A 40 9.79 9.70 6.28
N LEU A 41 10.79 8.87 6.57
CA LEU A 41 11.30 7.90 5.62
C LEU A 41 10.36 6.71 5.61
N ILE A 42 9.94 6.29 4.41
CA ILE A 42 9.26 5.02 4.23
C ILE A 42 10.34 3.94 4.50
N SER A 43 10.10 3.07 5.47
CA SER A 43 11.04 2.00 5.86
C SER A 43 11.54 1.24 4.64
N GLN A 44 12.86 1.17 4.46
CA GLN A 44 13.49 0.38 3.41
C GLN A 44 14.09 -0.88 4.01
N LEU A 45 13.64 -2.05 3.50
CA LEU A 45 14.20 -3.39 3.74
C LEU A 45 14.56 -3.67 5.22
N GLU A 46 13.55 -3.96 6.03
CA GLU A 46 13.75 -4.50 7.38
C GLU A 46 14.18 -5.97 7.30
N GLU A 47 15.11 -6.35 8.18
CA GLU A 47 15.50 -7.75 8.37
C GLU A 47 14.34 -8.50 9.03
N LYS A 48 13.60 -9.26 8.23
CA LYS A 48 12.43 -10.00 8.72
C LYS A 48 12.89 -11.30 9.33
N SER A 49 12.67 -11.45 10.62
CA SER A 49 12.79 -12.73 11.30
C SER A 49 11.50 -13.53 11.13
N GLU A 50 11.65 -14.80 10.74
CA GLU A 50 10.54 -15.73 10.73
C GLU A 50 10.12 -16.00 12.19
N SER A 51 8.84 -15.82 12.47
CA SER A 51 8.26 -16.13 13.78
C SER A 51 6.99 -16.95 13.59
N SER A 52 6.58 -17.68 14.63
CA SER A 52 5.35 -18.50 14.58
C SER A 52 4.11 -17.70 14.17
N ASP A 53 4.08 -16.40 14.49
CA ASP A 53 2.97 -15.49 14.22
C ASP A 53 3.10 -14.81 12.85
N LYS A 54 4.32 -14.68 12.32
CA LYS A 54 4.62 -14.08 11.01
C LYS A 54 5.43 -15.05 10.15
N PRO A 55 4.78 -16.08 9.60
CA PRO A 55 5.44 -17.03 8.73
C PRO A 55 5.82 -16.34 7.42
N LEU A 56 7.01 -16.64 6.92
CA LEU A 56 7.58 -16.03 5.72
C LEU A 56 7.65 -17.09 4.61
N SER A 57 7.44 -16.65 3.37
CA SER A 57 7.76 -17.49 2.21
C SER A 57 9.26 -17.66 2.04
N TYR A 58 9.66 -18.58 1.15
CA TYR A 58 11.07 -18.80 0.77
C TYR A 58 11.82 -17.53 0.31
N ARG A 59 11.10 -16.43 0.01
CA ARG A 59 11.65 -15.12 -0.37
C ARG A 59 11.67 -14.10 0.77
N GLY A 60 11.33 -14.51 2.00
CA GLY A 60 11.19 -13.60 3.14
C GLY A 60 9.97 -12.67 3.04
N LEU A 61 8.93 -13.05 2.29
CA LEU A 61 7.70 -12.25 2.15
C LEU A 61 6.57 -12.82 3.00
N SER A 62 5.87 -11.93 3.70
CA SER A 62 4.66 -12.26 4.45
C SER A 62 3.46 -12.52 3.53
N LEU A 63 2.42 -13.15 4.07
CA LEU A 63 1.21 -13.47 3.29
C LEU A 63 0.52 -12.22 2.72
N GLU A 64 0.50 -11.11 3.46
CA GLU A 64 -0.08 -9.84 2.99
C GLU A 64 0.71 -9.24 1.82
N GLU A 65 2.05 -9.28 1.90
CA GLU A 65 2.92 -8.80 0.84
C GLU A 65 2.78 -9.64 -0.43
N LEU A 66 2.67 -10.96 -0.28
CA LEU A 66 2.38 -11.87 -1.37
C LEU A 66 1.01 -11.56 -2.00
N CYS A 67 -0.03 -11.37 -1.19
CA CYS A 67 -1.36 -10.97 -1.66
C CYS A 67 -1.34 -9.65 -2.46
N ARG A 68 -0.48 -8.70 -2.07
CA ARG A 68 -0.27 -7.46 -2.82
C ARG A 68 0.46 -7.72 -4.14
N GLN A 69 1.46 -8.59 -4.15
CA GLN A 69 2.21 -8.96 -5.36
C GLN A 69 1.39 -9.78 -6.36
N LEU A 70 0.39 -10.55 -5.91
CA LEU A 70 -0.55 -11.24 -6.81
C LEU A 70 -1.31 -10.24 -7.71
N GLY A 71 -1.55 -9.01 -7.25
CA GLY A 71 -2.19 -7.96 -8.06
C GLY A 71 -1.22 -7.10 -8.88
N HIS A 72 0.06 -7.47 -8.97
CA HIS A 72 1.09 -6.62 -9.59
C HIS A 72 1.05 -6.69 -11.12
N PHE A 73 1.31 -5.58 -11.82
CA PHE A 73 1.25 -5.53 -13.29
C PHE A 73 2.28 -6.45 -13.97
N ASN A 74 3.45 -6.64 -13.36
CA ASN A 74 4.50 -7.52 -13.87
C ASN A 74 4.14 -9.01 -13.66
N LYS A 75 4.03 -9.76 -14.75
CA LYS A 75 3.69 -11.19 -14.77
C LYS A 75 4.68 -12.05 -13.97
N SER A 76 5.98 -11.76 -14.01
CA SER A 76 6.99 -12.52 -13.26
C SER A 76 6.82 -12.35 -11.76
N VAL A 77 6.52 -11.13 -11.31
CA VAL A 77 6.23 -10.85 -9.90
C VAL A 77 4.98 -11.62 -9.44
N ARG A 78 3.92 -11.65 -10.27
CA ARG A 78 2.71 -12.43 -9.96
C ARG A 78 2.99 -13.93 -9.84
N ARG A 79 3.78 -14.49 -10.77
CA ARG A 79 4.16 -15.91 -10.78
C ARG A 79 4.93 -16.31 -9.54
N ASP A 80 5.94 -15.52 -9.17
CA ASP A 80 6.72 -15.79 -7.97
C ASP A 80 5.88 -15.65 -6.69
N ALA A 81 4.99 -14.65 -6.65
CA ALA A 81 4.06 -14.46 -5.54
C ALA A 81 3.08 -15.63 -5.41
N LEU A 82 2.61 -16.18 -6.53
CA LEU A 82 1.74 -17.36 -6.56
C LEU A 82 2.46 -18.60 -6.00
N LEU A 83 3.72 -18.80 -6.37
CA LEU A 83 4.55 -19.89 -5.87
C LEU A 83 4.79 -19.75 -4.35
N GLY A 84 5.14 -18.54 -3.89
CA GLY A 84 5.34 -18.24 -2.47
C GLY A 84 4.06 -18.41 -1.65
N THR A 85 2.92 -17.96 -2.18
CA THR A 85 1.62 -18.12 -1.52
C THR A 85 1.27 -19.60 -1.35
N LYS A 86 1.42 -20.39 -2.42
CA LYS A 86 1.19 -21.83 -2.37
C LYS A 86 2.09 -22.52 -1.35
N GLN A 87 3.39 -22.22 -1.36
CA GLN A 87 4.35 -22.79 -0.40
C GLN A 87 3.96 -22.47 1.04
N LEU A 88 3.61 -21.21 1.33
CA LEU A 88 3.23 -20.78 2.68
C LEU A 88 1.95 -21.46 3.17
N LEU A 89 0.90 -21.47 2.34
CA LEU A 89 -0.39 -22.08 2.70
C LEU A 89 -0.33 -23.61 2.79
N THR A 90 0.55 -24.25 2.01
CA THR A 90 0.77 -25.71 2.11
C THR A 90 1.51 -26.05 3.41
N SER A 91 2.42 -25.19 3.86
CA SER A 91 3.19 -25.41 5.10
C SER A 91 2.37 -25.08 6.35
N ARG A 92 1.49 -24.09 6.27
CA ARG A 92 0.67 -23.58 7.38
C ARG A 92 -0.79 -23.40 6.94
N PRO A 93 -1.58 -24.49 6.91
CA PRO A 93 -2.97 -24.45 6.44
C PRO A 93 -3.89 -23.63 7.37
N ASP A 94 -3.50 -23.44 8.63
CA ASP A 94 -4.16 -22.60 9.62
C ASP A 94 -4.27 -21.12 9.20
N LEU A 95 -3.35 -20.65 8.36
CA LEU A 95 -3.38 -19.29 7.82
C LEU A 95 -4.52 -19.08 6.82
N ILE A 96 -5.02 -20.15 6.19
CA ILE A 96 -6.01 -20.02 5.12
C ILE A 96 -7.30 -19.44 5.70
N GLU A 97 -7.86 -20.08 6.73
CA GLU A 97 -9.10 -19.63 7.39
C GLU A 97 -8.98 -18.22 7.95
N THR A 98 -7.85 -17.91 8.56
CA THR A 98 -7.57 -16.60 9.18
C THR A 98 -7.51 -15.47 8.14
N HIS A 99 -6.98 -15.74 6.95
CA HIS A 99 -6.71 -14.73 5.93
C HIS A 99 -7.59 -14.86 4.67
N LEU A 100 -8.68 -15.64 4.71
CA LEU A 100 -9.61 -15.83 3.57
C LEU A 100 -10.08 -14.50 2.96
N ARG A 101 -10.40 -13.51 3.82
CA ARG A 101 -10.84 -12.17 3.41
C ARG A 101 -9.88 -11.47 2.46
N THR A 102 -8.57 -11.69 2.62
CA THR A 102 -7.52 -11.07 1.79
C THR A 102 -7.11 -11.98 0.65
N LEU A 103 -7.07 -13.30 0.88
CA LEU A 103 -6.68 -14.31 -0.10
C LEU A 103 -7.66 -14.39 -1.28
N ILE A 104 -8.96 -14.49 -1.00
CA ILE A 104 -9.97 -14.74 -2.04
C ILE A 104 -9.95 -13.61 -3.08
N PRO A 105 -10.05 -12.31 -2.73
CA PRO A 105 -10.05 -11.26 -3.75
C PRO A 105 -8.73 -11.14 -4.51
N SER A 106 -7.59 -11.43 -3.87
CA SER A 106 -6.29 -11.39 -4.55
C SER A 106 -6.14 -12.51 -5.57
N ILE A 107 -6.65 -13.70 -5.28
CA ILE A 107 -6.55 -14.86 -6.15
C ILE A 107 -7.65 -14.87 -7.20
N ALA A 108 -8.87 -14.46 -6.84
CA ALA A 108 -10.00 -14.40 -7.77
C ALA A 108 -9.73 -13.47 -8.96
N ARG A 109 -9.00 -12.37 -8.75
CA ARG A 109 -8.54 -11.48 -9.84
C ARG A 109 -7.62 -12.17 -10.85
N LEU A 110 -6.85 -13.18 -10.42
CA LEU A 110 -5.97 -13.94 -11.32
C LEU A 110 -6.73 -14.93 -12.21
N ILE A 111 -7.97 -15.29 -11.85
CA ILE A 111 -8.77 -16.24 -12.62
C ILE A 111 -9.11 -15.67 -14.00
N ALA A 112 -9.35 -14.37 -14.11
CA ALA A 112 -9.60 -13.73 -15.41
C ALA A 112 -8.35 -13.67 -16.31
N ASP A 113 -7.15 -13.68 -15.72
CA ASP A 113 -5.86 -13.63 -16.43
C ASP A 113 -5.40 -15.01 -16.96
N CYS A 114 -6.23 -16.06 -16.85
CA CYS A 114 -5.87 -17.47 -17.09
C CYS A 114 -5.60 -17.87 -18.57
N GLY A 115 -5.53 -16.94 -19.52
CA GLY A 115 -5.33 -17.27 -20.94
C GLY A 115 -3.87 -17.42 -21.38
N HIS A 116 -2.93 -16.74 -20.73
CA HIS A 116 -1.66 -16.38 -21.38
C HIS A 116 -0.42 -17.23 -20.98
N ASP A 117 -0.47 -17.98 -19.88
CA ASP A 117 0.68 -18.76 -19.37
C ASP A 117 0.23 -20.12 -18.77
N PRO A 118 0.43 -21.24 -19.50
CA PRO A 118 0.06 -22.58 -19.03
C PRO A 118 0.71 -22.98 -17.69
N ALA A 119 1.93 -22.52 -17.42
CA ALA A 119 2.64 -22.85 -16.18
C ALA A 119 2.01 -22.13 -14.98
N LEU A 120 1.64 -20.85 -15.16
CA LEU A 120 0.90 -20.08 -14.16
C LEU A 120 -0.46 -20.73 -13.85
N ASN A 121 -1.17 -21.18 -14.89
CA ASN A 121 -2.47 -21.84 -14.75
C ASN A 121 -2.39 -23.14 -13.94
N GLY A 122 -1.31 -23.91 -14.08
CA GLY A 122 -1.06 -25.10 -13.27
C GLY A 122 -0.89 -24.75 -11.79
N GLN A 123 -0.09 -23.72 -11.48
CA GLN A 123 0.13 -23.28 -10.11
C GLN A 123 -1.11 -22.64 -9.47
N LEU A 124 -1.88 -21.87 -10.24
CA LEU A 124 -3.11 -21.26 -9.76
C LEU A 124 -4.15 -22.33 -9.42
N ARG A 125 -4.33 -23.33 -10.29
CA ARG A 125 -5.20 -24.47 -10.02
C ARG A 125 -4.75 -25.25 -8.77
N ALA A 126 -3.45 -25.45 -8.59
CA ALA A 126 -2.92 -26.09 -7.39
C ALA A 126 -3.22 -25.26 -6.13
N LEU A 127 -3.03 -23.94 -6.17
CA LEU A 127 -3.35 -23.05 -5.06
C LEU A 127 -4.85 -23.04 -4.74
N LEU A 128 -5.72 -23.01 -5.75
CA LEU A 128 -7.17 -23.09 -5.56
C LEU A 128 -7.58 -24.39 -4.87
N ARG A 129 -6.96 -25.53 -5.19
CA ARG A 129 -7.21 -26.79 -4.46
C ARG A 129 -6.87 -26.70 -2.98
N VAL A 130 -5.76 -26.04 -2.64
CA VAL A 130 -5.37 -25.84 -1.23
C VAL A 130 -6.39 -24.95 -0.52
N ILE A 131 -6.83 -23.86 -1.14
CA ILE A 131 -7.77 -22.92 -0.51
C ILE A 131 -9.17 -23.52 -0.37
N CYS A 132 -9.63 -24.28 -1.37
CA CYS A 132 -10.92 -24.97 -1.32
C CYS A 132 -10.93 -26.18 -0.39
N SER A 133 -9.82 -26.52 0.28
CA SER A 133 -9.82 -27.55 1.34
C SER A 133 -10.41 -27.07 2.66
N VAL A 134 -10.66 -25.76 2.78
CA VAL A 134 -11.27 -25.12 3.97
C VAL A 134 -12.74 -25.50 4.12
N SER A 135 -13.23 -25.48 5.37
CA SER A 135 -14.62 -25.75 5.70
C SER A 135 -15.60 -24.90 4.87
N SER A 136 -16.72 -25.51 4.46
CA SER A 136 -17.76 -24.82 3.66
C SER A 136 -18.33 -23.61 4.39
N HIS A 137 -18.41 -23.66 5.73
CA HIS A 137 -18.88 -22.55 6.56
C HIS A 137 -17.98 -21.30 6.45
N ALA A 138 -16.65 -21.48 6.56
CA ALA A 138 -15.71 -20.37 6.43
C ALA A 138 -15.66 -19.80 5.00
N MET A 139 -15.80 -20.67 3.99
CA MET A 139 -15.83 -20.26 2.58
C MET A 139 -17.10 -19.51 2.19
N ALA A 140 -18.23 -19.77 2.86
CA ALA A 140 -19.55 -19.26 2.47
C ALA A 140 -19.60 -17.73 2.32
N ALA A 141 -18.96 -16.99 3.23
CA ALA A 141 -18.93 -15.53 3.20
C ALA A 141 -18.19 -14.94 1.99
N HIS A 142 -17.31 -15.73 1.35
CA HIS A 142 -16.47 -15.30 0.23
C HIS A 142 -16.88 -15.94 -1.10
N PHE A 143 -17.76 -16.95 -1.05
CA PHE A 143 -18.14 -17.77 -2.19
C PHE A 143 -18.77 -16.95 -3.33
N THR A 144 -19.65 -16.00 -3.00
CA THR A 144 -20.31 -15.15 -4.01
C THR A 144 -19.29 -14.35 -4.83
N LEU A 145 -18.27 -13.78 -4.18
CA LEU A 145 -17.21 -13.05 -4.88
C LEU A 145 -16.38 -14.00 -5.75
N PHE A 146 -16.04 -15.17 -5.20
CA PHE A 146 -15.26 -16.18 -5.92
C PHE A 146 -15.98 -16.67 -7.18
N VAL A 147 -17.28 -17.00 -7.08
CA VAL A 147 -18.11 -17.44 -8.21
C VAL A 147 -18.31 -16.30 -9.21
N ALA A 148 -18.50 -15.06 -8.77
CA ALA A 148 -18.63 -13.93 -9.69
C ALA A 148 -17.38 -13.77 -10.57
N HIS A 149 -16.18 -13.91 -10.00
CA HIS A 149 -14.93 -13.89 -10.79
C HIS A 149 -14.79 -15.09 -11.73
N LEU A 150 -15.21 -16.28 -11.31
CA LEU A 150 -15.23 -17.46 -12.18
C LEU A 150 -16.18 -17.27 -13.37
N LEU A 151 -17.42 -16.86 -13.10
CA LEU A 151 -18.41 -16.59 -14.15
C LEU A 151 -17.92 -15.49 -15.09
N HIS A 152 -17.35 -14.41 -14.54
CA HIS A 152 -16.74 -13.35 -15.33
C HIS A 152 -15.66 -13.90 -16.26
N ALA A 153 -14.72 -14.71 -15.74
CA ALA A 153 -13.66 -15.33 -16.54
C ALA A 153 -14.21 -16.27 -17.63
N LEU A 154 -15.29 -17.01 -17.37
CA LEU A 154 -15.95 -17.87 -18.36
C LEU A 154 -16.61 -17.08 -19.51
N THR A 155 -17.06 -15.85 -19.22
CA THR A 155 -17.68 -14.95 -20.21
C THR A 155 -16.69 -13.98 -20.85
N HIS A 156 -15.46 -13.90 -20.33
CA HIS A 156 -14.45 -12.96 -20.81
C HIS A 156 -13.95 -13.42 -22.18
N SER A 157 -14.33 -12.68 -23.22
CA SER A 157 -14.08 -12.99 -24.63
C SER A 157 -12.66 -12.65 -25.10
N GLU A 158 -11.65 -12.76 -24.24
CA GLU A 158 -10.27 -12.88 -24.71
C GLU A 158 -10.00 -14.35 -25.00
N ALA A 159 -10.19 -14.72 -26.26
CA ALA A 159 -9.68 -15.96 -26.81
C ALA A 159 -8.18 -16.05 -26.48
N GLY A 160 -7.78 -17.13 -25.80
CA GLY A 160 -6.39 -17.39 -25.43
C GLY A 160 -5.46 -17.51 -26.63
#